data_AF-K1ZBI6-F1
#
_entry.id   AF-K1ZBI6-F1
#
_cell.length_a   1.000
_cell.length_b   1.000
_cell.length_c   1.000
_cell.angle_alpha   90.00
_cell.angle_beta   90.00
_cell.angle_gamma   90.00
#
_symmetry.space_group_name_H-M   'P 1'
#
loop_
_entity.id
_entity.type
_entity.pdbx_description
1 polymer ?
#
loop_
_entity_poly.entity_id
_entity_poly.type
_entity_poly.pdbx_seq_one_letter_code
_entity_poly.pdbx_strand_id
1 'polypeptide(L)'
;MFDTFEPQKNKETYPLLQWMDKFVMKEVYLRQARDMMYEFEAQISELANMHRTPQSPKHHAEGPVMTYHLERMLCALLAIADGKADLMQIQEFASELNLKEAIIELQDTISENAATLKAFIFVHDSAKYDCLTFDAPARSKGASEGFASPQKMSVKYLNDRYIKLLKAFEIQHPNLSPVDLCVAFGQEYQIKTSYKGHDKVASSAAYSDLREQVADICRLTTRDREMLYLLVKEHINEISYFSKKPDGVRYKVMEAIAQKAGMDSGDVLDLQLASLFLDAAVGSLAYHDGGFDPDVKVVINMLKSEELSGSLKNQARQSRLEDKKRKTFKSVLESCGLGSEDIFEILKTPFGAKRAEILAKVEDAVRYPEFALDNPELQKLYPQIQKARLLYQTKKR
;
A
#
# COMPACT_ATOMS: atom_id res chain seq x y z
N MET A 1 16.28 -38.11 0.81
CA MET A 1 14.95 -37.99 1.44
C MET A 1 14.90 -36.58 1.98
N PHE A 2 14.31 -35.65 1.23
CA PHE A 2 14.00 -34.33 1.77
C PHE A 2 12.73 -34.52 2.57
N ASP A 3 12.85 -34.47 3.90
CA ASP A 3 11.68 -34.33 4.76
C ASP A 3 10.86 -33.16 4.23
N THR A 4 9.55 -33.36 4.14
CA THR A 4 8.59 -32.31 3.78
C THR A 4 8.99 -31.02 4.48
N PHE A 5 9.42 -30.04 3.70
CA PHE A 5 9.69 -28.70 4.19
C PHE A 5 8.36 -28.18 4.71
N GLU A 6 8.11 -28.33 6.00
CA GLU A 6 7.13 -27.52 6.69
C GLU A 6 7.85 -26.20 6.95
N PRO A 7 7.62 -25.14 6.14
CA PRO A 7 8.04 -23.82 6.57
C PRO A 7 7.50 -23.67 7.99
N GLN A 8 8.37 -23.31 8.93
CA GLN A 8 7.90 -22.93 10.25
C GLN A 8 6.98 -21.74 10.01
N LYS A 9 5.67 -22.01 9.89
CA LYS A 9 4.63 -21.03 10.06
C LYS A 9 4.83 -20.57 11.48
N ASN A 10 5.68 -19.55 11.66
CA ASN A 10 5.71 -18.80 12.87
C ASN A 10 4.24 -18.48 13.16
N LYS A 11 3.77 -18.72 14.39
CA LYS A 11 2.35 -18.56 14.75
C LYS A 11 1.82 -17.14 14.44
N GLU A 12 2.71 -16.24 14.08
CA GLU A 12 2.52 -14.91 13.50
C GLU A 12 2.52 -14.92 11.96
N THR A 13 1.76 -15.81 11.30
CA THR A 13 1.46 -15.62 9.87
C THR A 13 0.73 -14.28 9.70
N TYR A 14 1.40 -13.34 9.01
CA TYR A 14 0.99 -11.95 8.81
C TYR A 14 -0.47 -11.86 8.32
N PRO A 15 -1.34 -11.11 9.03
CA PRO A 15 -2.73 -10.92 8.64
C PRO A 15 -2.88 -10.39 7.19
N LEU A 16 -1.92 -9.60 6.68
CA LEU A 16 -1.88 -9.26 5.26
C LEU A 16 -1.83 -10.48 4.34
N LEU A 17 -1.00 -11.49 4.62
CA LEU A 17 -0.91 -12.68 3.75
C LEU A 17 -2.23 -13.48 3.76
N GLN A 18 -2.91 -13.53 4.91
CA GLN A 18 -4.24 -14.14 4.99
C GLN A 18 -5.26 -13.35 4.17
N TRP A 19 -5.19 -12.01 4.20
CA TRP A 19 -6.02 -11.15 3.36
C TRP A 19 -5.70 -11.36 1.87
N MET A 20 -4.42 -11.46 1.50
CA MET A 20 -3.99 -11.76 0.14
C MET A 20 -4.61 -13.07 -0.35
N ASP A 21 -4.47 -14.17 0.40
CA ASP A 21 -5.04 -15.47 0.02
C ASP A 21 -6.57 -15.46 -0.03
N LYS A 22 -7.20 -14.72 0.90
CA LYS A 22 -8.65 -14.70 1.05
C LYS A 22 -9.36 -13.82 0.02
N PHE A 23 -8.74 -12.75 -0.45
CA PHE A 23 -9.43 -11.76 -1.30
C PHE A 23 -8.68 -11.45 -2.61
N VAL A 24 -7.35 -11.53 -2.62
CA VAL A 24 -6.52 -11.05 -3.75
C VAL A 24 -6.08 -12.19 -4.67
N MET A 25 -5.42 -13.21 -4.13
CA MET A 25 -4.82 -14.33 -4.89
C MET A 25 -5.89 -15.36 -5.30
N LYS A 26 -7.01 -14.88 -5.87
CA LYS A 26 -8.07 -15.72 -6.43
C LYS A 26 -7.81 -16.03 -7.89
N GLU A 27 -8.24 -17.21 -8.30
CA GLU A 27 -8.06 -17.70 -9.67
C GLU A 27 -8.57 -16.71 -10.74
N VAL A 28 -9.66 -16.01 -10.47
CA VAL A 28 -10.21 -14.99 -11.39
C VAL A 28 -9.21 -13.84 -11.61
N TYR A 29 -8.58 -13.34 -10.56
CA TYR A 29 -7.62 -12.25 -10.63
C TYR A 29 -6.27 -12.71 -11.15
N LEU A 30 -5.84 -13.90 -10.76
CA LEU A 30 -4.60 -14.50 -11.26
C LEU A 30 -4.66 -14.74 -12.77
N ARG A 31 -5.80 -15.25 -13.28
CA ARG A 31 -6.02 -15.40 -14.71
C ARG A 31 -5.97 -14.04 -15.42
N GLN A 32 -6.72 -13.05 -14.93
CA GLN A 32 -6.72 -11.71 -15.53
C GLN A 32 -5.34 -11.05 -15.52
N ALA A 33 -4.59 -11.17 -14.42
CA ALA A 33 -3.22 -10.66 -14.32
C ALA A 33 -2.32 -11.30 -15.38
N ARG A 34 -2.38 -12.62 -15.54
CA ARG A 34 -1.61 -13.35 -16.57
C ARG A 34 -2.01 -12.96 -17.97
N ASP A 35 -3.31 -12.89 -18.26
CA ASP A 35 -3.82 -12.47 -19.56
C ASP A 35 -3.30 -11.06 -19.91
N MET A 36 -3.34 -10.12 -18.95
CA MET A 36 -2.76 -8.78 -19.13
C MET A 36 -1.26 -8.83 -19.40
N MET A 37 -0.50 -9.64 -18.64
CA MET A 37 0.94 -9.76 -18.86
C MET A 37 1.26 -10.32 -20.24
N TYR A 38 0.51 -11.31 -20.73
CA TYR A 38 0.66 -11.85 -22.10
C TYR A 38 0.29 -10.83 -23.17
N GLU A 39 -0.79 -10.07 -22.98
CA GLU A 39 -1.20 -9.01 -23.90
C GLU A 39 -0.17 -7.87 -24.01
N PHE A 40 0.43 -7.49 -22.89
CA PHE A 40 1.50 -6.49 -22.85
C PHE A 40 2.78 -7.02 -23.50
N GLU A 41 3.21 -8.24 -23.18
CA GLU A 41 4.40 -8.86 -23.77
C GLU A 41 4.26 -9.06 -25.29
N ALA A 42 3.06 -9.39 -25.78
CA ALA A 42 2.79 -9.53 -27.21
C ALA A 42 2.92 -8.21 -27.99
N GLN A 43 2.69 -7.07 -27.32
CA GLN A 43 2.81 -5.73 -27.90
C GLN A 43 4.21 -5.12 -27.67
N ILE A 44 4.84 -5.45 -26.55
CA ILE A 44 6.12 -4.90 -26.10
C ILE A 44 7.04 -6.05 -25.67
N SER A 45 7.84 -6.53 -26.63
CA SER A 45 8.67 -7.72 -26.46
C SER A 45 9.73 -7.61 -25.35
N GLU A 46 10.14 -6.38 -25.02
CA GLU A 46 11.13 -6.04 -24.00
C GLU A 46 10.67 -6.47 -22.59
N LEU A 47 9.34 -6.54 -22.36
CA LEU A 47 8.76 -6.98 -21.10
C LEU A 47 9.05 -8.48 -20.82
N ALA A 48 9.31 -9.28 -21.84
CA ALA A 48 9.68 -10.69 -21.67
C ALA A 48 10.97 -10.85 -20.84
N ASN A 49 11.92 -9.92 -20.97
CA ASN A 49 13.15 -9.93 -20.17
C ASN A 49 12.85 -9.58 -18.70
N MET A 50 11.95 -8.63 -18.46
CA MET A 50 11.49 -8.28 -17.13
C MET A 50 10.85 -9.50 -16.45
N HIS A 51 9.88 -10.16 -17.09
CA HIS A 51 9.18 -11.34 -16.55
C HIS A 51 10.12 -12.46 -16.11
N ARG A 52 11.22 -12.65 -16.86
CA ARG A 52 12.23 -13.69 -16.61
C ARG A 52 13.37 -13.25 -15.69
N THR A 53 13.32 -12.04 -15.13
CA THR A 53 14.39 -11.53 -14.27
C THR A 53 14.45 -12.31 -12.95
N PRO A 54 15.60 -12.95 -12.61
CA PRO A 54 15.77 -13.74 -11.40
C PRO A 54 15.62 -12.98 -10.10
N GLN A 55 14.96 -13.62 -9.14
CA GLN A 55 14.74 -13.10 -7.79
C GLN A 55 15.50 -13.91 -6.74
N SER A 56 15.63 -13.32 -5.55
CA SER A 56 16.29 -13.94 -4.40
C SER A 56 15.37 -13.89 -3.19
N PRO A 57 15.19 -15.02 -2.46
CA PRO A 57 14.19 -15.12 -1.41
C PRO A 57 14.41 -14.14 -0.26
N LYS A 58 15.66 -13.67 -0.04
CA LYS A 58 15.95 -12.67 1.00
C LYS A 58 15.07 -11.41 0.90
N HIS A 59 14.75 -10.99 -0.32
CA HIS A 59 13.98 -9.78 -0.58
C HIS A 59 12.72 -10.06 -1.41
N HIS A 60 12.72 -11.15 -2.18
CA HIS A 60 11.70 -11.51 -3.16
C HIS A 60 11.47 -13.02 -3.14
N ALA A 61 10.65 -13.47 -2.20
CA ALA A 61 10.26 -14.86 -1.99
C ALA A 61 8.89 -15.17 -2.60
N GLU A 62 8.21 -14.19 -3.19
CA GLU A 62 6.95 -14.39 -3.92
C GLU A 62 7.08 -15.36 -5.09
N GLY A 63 8.28 -15.48 -5.65
CA GLY A 63 8.63 -16.48 -6.63
C GLY A 63 10.09 -16.34 -7.09
N PRO A 64 10.57 -17.26 -7.93
CA PRO A 64 11.96 -17.25 -8.39
C PRO A 64 12.28 -16.21 -9.48
N VAL A 65 11.25 -15.58 -10.07
CA VAL A 65 11.39 -14.57 -11.12
C VAL A 65 10.35 -13.45 -10.95
N MET A 66 10.64 -12.27 -11.49
CA MET A 66 9.79 -11.07 -11.40
C MET A 66 8.33 -11.25 -11.83
N THR A 67 8.01 -12.26 -12.65
CA THR A 67 6.61 -12.57 -13.02
C THR A 67 5.70 -12.65 -11.79
N TYR A 68 6.14 -13.32 -10.71
CA TYR A 68 5.31 -13.53 -9.52
C TYR A 68 5.06 -12.24 -8.73
N HIS A 69 6.03 -11.33 -8.72
CA HIS A 69 5.87 -10.00 -8.13
C HIS A 69 4.79 -9.20 -8.85
N LEU A 70 4.86 -9.15 -10.18
CA LEU A 70 3.90 -8.45 -11.03
C LEU A 70 2.50 -9.06 -10.92
N GLU A 71 2.40 -10.40 -10.90
CA GLU A 71 1.13 -11.11 -10.70
C GLU A 71 0.45 -10.68 -9.39
N ARG A 72 1.21 -10.58 -8.29
CA ARG A 72 0.69 -10.16 -6.98
C ARG A 72 0.19 -8.73 -6.99
N MET A 73 0.97 -7.81 -7.56
CA MET A 73 0.56 -6.40 -7.68
C MET A 73 -0.71 -6.25 -8.54
N LEU A 74 -0.77 -6.92 -9.69
CA LEU A 74 -1.92 -6.89 -10.60
C LEU A 74 -3.16 -7.51 -9.95
N CYS A 75 -3.02 -8.63 -9.26
CA CYS A 75 -4.14 -9.23 -8.53
C CYS A 75 -4.68 -8.27 -7.48
N ALA A 76 -3.80 -7.60 -6.72
CA ALA A 76 -4.22 -6.65 -5.69
C ALA A 76 -4.94 -5.45 -6.31
N LEU A 77 -4.38 -4.88 -7.38
CA LEU A 77 -4.99 -3.79 -8.13
C LEU A 77 -6.40 -4.16 -8.63
N LEU A 78 -6.56 -5.33 -9.24
CA LEU A 78 -7.84 -5.80 -9.78
C LEU A 78 -8.86 -6.08 -8.67
N ALA A 79 -8.44 -6.75 -7.60
CA ALA A 79 -9.34 -7.09 -6.50
C ALA A 79 -9.85 -5.85 -5.74
N ILE A 80 -9.00 -4.82 -5.61
CA ILE A 80 -9.37 -3.53 -5.02
C ILE A 80 -10.30 -2.75 -5.96
N ALA A 81 -9.94 -2.63 -7.24
CA ALA A 81 -10.75 -1.90 -8.23
C ALA A 81 -12.15 -2.51 -8.41
N ASP A 82 -12.29 -3.84 -8.27
CA ASP A 82 -13.57 -4.55 -8.28
C ASP A 82 -14.36 -4.43 -6.96
N GLY A 83 -13.80 -3.78 -5.94
CA GLY A 83 -14.40 -3.64 -4.61
C GLY A 83 -14.52 -4.97 -3.84
N LYS A 84 -13.71 -5.98 -4.18
CA LYS A 84 -13.71 -7.29 -3.49
C LYS A 84 -12.70 -7.37 -2.36
N ALA A 85 -11.63 -6.59 -2.44
CA ALA A 85 -10.61 -6.50 -1.42
C ALA A 85 -10.68 -5.12 -0.75
N ASP A 86 -11.02 -5.10 0.54
CA ASP A 86 -11.08 -3.87 1.34
C ASP A 86 -9.83 -3.75 2.22
N LEU A 87 -9.11 -2.64 2.12
CA LEU A 87 -7.88 -2.39 2.87
C LEU A 87 -8.12 -2.36 4.39
N MET A 88 -9.32 -1.98 4.84
CA MET A 88 -9.68 -2.03 6.26
C MET A 88 -9.85 -3.46 6.80
N GLN A 89 -9.83 -4.48 5.93
CA GLN A 89 -9.79 -5.89 6.34
C GLN A 89 -8.38 -6.39 6.65
N ILE A 90 -7.35 -5.61 6.29
CA ILE A 90 -5.96 -5.88 6.67
C ILE A 90 -5.81 -5.49 8.14
N GLN A 91 -5.48 -6.45 9.00
CA GLN A 91 -5.49 -6.25 10.46
C GLN A 91 -4.51 -5.15 10.89
N GLU A 92 -3.35 -5.08 10.24
CA GLU A 92 -2.33 -4.06 10.46
C GLU A 92 -2.93 -2.66 10.26
N PHE A 93 -3.70 -2.46 9.19
CA PHE A 93 -4.40 -1.20 8.91
C PHE A 93 -5.59 -0.97 9.84
N ALA A 94 -6.40 -2.00 10.12
CA ALA A 94 -7.54 -1.91 11.03
C ALA A 94 -7.12 -1.52 12.46
N SER A 95 -5.90 -1.85 12.86
CA SER A 95 -5.35 -1.50 14.18
C SER A 95 -4.97 -0.01 14.30
N GLU A 96 -4.74 0.67 13.18
CA GLU A 96 -4.34 2.10 13.13
C GLU A 96 -5.59 2.99 13.05
N LEU A 97 -6.36 3.05 14.14
CA LEU A 97 -7.67 3.73 14.17
C LEU A 97 -7.63 5.21 13.75
N ASN A 98 -6.52 5.91 13.97
CA ASN A 98 -6.34 7.30 13.55
C ASN A 98 -6.09 7.45 12.04
N LEU A 99 -5.66 6.39 11.36
CA LEU A 99 -5.35 6.39 9.92
C LEU A 99 -6.51 5.91 9.04
N LYS A 100 -7.64 5.48 9.62
CA LYS A 100 -8.78 4.90 8.90
C LYS A 100 -9.17 5.65 7.63
N GLU A 101 -9.32 6.97 7.71
CA GLU A 101 -9.77 7.77 6.56
C GLU A 101 -8.68 7.88 5.50
N ALA A 102 -7.40 7.90 5.89
CA ALA A 102 -6.28 7.90 4.94
C ALA A 102 -6.12 6.53 4.26
N ILE A 103 -6.45 5.43 4.96
CA ILE A 103 -6.49 4.08 4.37
C ILE A 103 -7.65 3.95 3.36
N ILE A 104 -8.82 4.54 3.66
CA ILE A 104 -9.93 4.59 2.70
C ILE A 104 -9.53 5.42 1.47
N GLU A 105 -8.91 6.59 1.67
CA GLU A 105 -8.41 7.44 0.59
C GLU A 105 -7.35 6.72 -0.26
N LEU A 106 -6.47 5.90 0.34
CA LEU A 106 -5.54 5.03 -0.37
C LEU A 106 -6.27 4.02 -1.27
N GLN A 107 -7.33 3.39 -0.77
CA GLN A 107 -8.14 2.45 -1.55
C GLN A 107 -8.86 3.13 -2.72
N ASP A 108 -9.43 4.31 -2.46
CA ASP A 108 -10.11 5.12 -3.48
C ASP A 108 -9.10 5.55 -4.55
N THR A 109 -7.90 6.00 -4.15
CA THR A 109 -6.79 6.34 -5.05
C THR A 109 -6.42 5.16 -5.96
N ILE A 110 -6.29 3.95 -5.41
CA ILE A 110 -5.99 2.75 -6.18
C ILE A 110 -7.06 2.48 -7.25
N SER A 111 -8.33 2.63 -6.86
CA SER A 111 -9.47 2.35 -7.73
C SER A 111 -9.62 3.40 -8.84
N GLU A 112 -9.50 4.69 -8.49
CA GLU A 112 -9.65 5.81 -9.41
C GLU A 112 -8.49 5.93 -10.41
N ASN A 113 -7.30 5.50 -10.01
CA ASN A 113 -6.07 5.62 -10.82
C ASN A 113 -5.55 4.27 -11.33
N ALA A 114 -6.43 3.28 -11.48
CA ALA A 114 -6.03 1.92 -11.84
C ALA A 114 -5.23 1.84 -13.15
N ALA A 115 -5.49 2.72 -14.13
CA ALA A 115 -4.73 2.76 -15.38
C ALA A 115 -3.26 3.17 -15.17
N THR A 116 -3.02 4.23 -14.39
CA THR A 116 -1.68 4.74 -14.08
C THR A 116 -0.91 3.74 -13.21
N LEU A 117 -1.57 3.15 -12.22
CA LEU A 117 -0.95 2.13 -11.36
C LEU A 117 -0.66 0.83 -12.12
N LYS A 118 -1.53 0.43 -13.06
CA LYS A 118 -1.24 -0.68 -13.97
C LYS A 118 -0.01 -0.40 -14.80
N ALA A 119 0.11 0.80 -15.38
CA ALA A 119 1.31 1.19 -16.11
C ALA A 119 2.56 1.12 -15.21
N PHE A 120 2.48 1.67 -13.99
CA PHE A 120 3.55 1.61 -13.00
C PHE A 120 4.03 0.18 -12.74
N ILE A 121 3.11 -0.77 -12.53
CA ILE A 121 3.46 -2.18 -12.32
C ILE A 121 4.35 -2.71 -13.44
N PHE A 122 4.03 -2.41 -14.71
CA PHE A 122 4.79 -2.90 -15.86
C PHE A 122 6.15 -2.21 -16.09
N VAL A 123 6.42 -1.04 -15.49
CA VAL A 123 7.66 -0.28 -15.80
C VAL A 123 8.51 0.12 -14.61
N HIS A 124 8.02 0.05 -13.37
CA HIS A 124 8.80 0.50 -12.20
C HIS A 124 10.13 -0.24 -12.07
N ASP A 125 10.12 -1.52 -12.41
CA ASP A 125 11.24 -2.45 -12.29
C ASP A 125 11.81 -2.94 -13.62
N SER A 126 11.44 -2.32 -14.74
CA SER A 126 11.80 -2.80 -16.07
C SER A 126 13.32 -2.90 -16.29
N ALA A 127 14.10 -2.05 -15.59
CA ALA A 127 15.56 -2.05 -15.68
C ALA A 127 16.26 -3.05 -14.75
N LYS A 128 15.54 -3.83 -13.94
CA LYS A 128 16.17 -4.86 -13.08
C LYS A 128 16.96 -5.86 -13.91
N TYR A 129 16.50 -6.21 -15.11
CA TYR A 129 17.19 -7.10 -16.03
C TYR A 129 18.58 -6.56 -16.43
N ASP A 130 18.66 -5.29 -16.83
CA ASP A 130 19.91 -4.67 -17.26
C ASP A 130 20.87 -4.38 -16.11
N CYS A 131 20.34 -4.20 -14.89
CA CYS A 131 21.13 -3.99 -13.67
C CYS A 131 21.47 -5.29 -12.94
N LEU A 132 21.11 -6.45 -13.49
CA LEU A 132 21.21 -7.74 -12.81
C LEU A 132 22.67 -8.12 -12.54
N THR A 133 22.92 -8.48 -11.28
CA THR A 133 24.17 -9.03 -10.80
C THR A 133 23.89 -10.29 -10.00
N PHE A 134 24.86 -11.21 -9.97
CA PHE A 134 24.79 -12.47 -9.24
C PHE A 134 25.97 -12.62 -8.28
N ASP A 135 25.74 -13.26 -7.15
CA ASP A 135 26.76 -13.68 -6.21
C ASP A 135 26.40 -15.04 -5.60
N ALA A 136 27.39 -15.86 -5.30
CA ALA A 136 27.20 -17.13 -4.61
C ALA A 136 28.40 -17.41 -3.71
N PRO A 137 28.20 -17.85 -2.45
CA PRO A 137 29.30 -18.16 -1.54
C PRO A 137 30.23 -19.23 -2.11
N ALA A 138 31.53 -19.10 -1.86
CA ALA A 138 32.50 -20.13 -2.23
C ALA A 138 32.06 -21.51 -1.69
N ARG A 139 32.23 -22.56 -2.50
CA ARG A 139 31.82 -23.95 -2.21
C ARG A 139 30.31 -24.21 -2.17
N SER A 140 29.46 -23.23 -2.48
CA SER A 140 28.02 -23.48 -2.72
C SER A 140 27.78 -24.17 -4.06
N LYS A 141 26.58 -24.76 -4.24
CA LYS A 141 26.15 -25.27 -5.55
C LYS A 141 26.11 -24.16 -6.59
N GLY A 142 25.61 -22.98 -6.25
CA GLY A 142 25.64 -21.80 -7.12
C GLY A 142 27.05 -21.41 -7.57
N ALA A 143 28.05 -21.48 -6.68
CA ALA A 143 29.43 -21.24 -7.06
C ALA A 143 29.96 -22.29 -8.07
N SER A 144 29.61 -23.57 -7.88
CA SER A 144 29.96 -24.64 -8.85
C SER A 144 29.27 -24.47 -10.20
N GLU A 145 28.12 -23.80 -10.20
CA GLU A 145 27.35 -23.42 -11.40
C GLU A 145 27.85 -22.12 -12.06
N GLY A 146 28.86 -21.48 -11.46
CA GLY A 146 29.54 -20.30 -12.01
C GLY A 146 29.02 -18.94 -11.54
N PHE A 147 28.19 -18.90 -10.50
CA PHE A 147 27.64 -17.65 -9.93
C PHE A 147 28.55 -16.98 -8.88
N ALA A 148 29.76 -17.50 -8.65
CA ALA A 148 30.70 -16.91 -7.69
C ALA A 148 31.30 -15.59 -8.20
N SER A 149 31.54 -14.66 -7.28
CA SER A 149 32.26 -13.41 -7.54
C SER A 149 33.79 -13.58 -7.45
N PRO A 150 34.61 -12.93 -8.31
CA PRO A 150 34.22 -12.10 -9.45
C PRO A 150 33.65 -12.93 -10.61
N GLN A 151 32.61 -12.42 -11.26
CA GLN A 151 31.97 -13.09 -12.37
C GLN A 151 32.89 -13.13 -13.59
N LYS A 152 33.10 -14.33 -14.13
CA LYS A 152 33.87 -14.55 -15.38
C LYS A 152 32.99 -14.58 -16.63
N MET A 153 31.68 -14.76 -16.46
CA MET A 153 30.71 -14.95 -17.54
C MET A 153 29.79 -13.73 -17.65
N SER A 154 29.22 -13.52 -18.83
CA SER A 154 28.27 -12.42 -19.04
C SER A 154 26.98 -12.62 -18.24
N VAL A 155 26.36 -11.51 -17.83
CA VAL A 155 25.08 -11.52 -17.09
C VAL A 155 23.99 -12.26 -17.87
N LYS A 156 23.91 -12.04 -19.19
CA LYS A 156 22.96 -12.76 -20.06
C LYS A 156 23.14 -14.28 -19.99
N TYR A 157 24.38 -14.77 -20.06
CA TYR A 157 24.66 -16.19 -19.94
C TYR A 157 24.28 -16.75 -18.55
N LEU A 158 24.63 -16.02 -17.49
CA LEU A 158 24.28 -16.39 -16.12
C LEU A 158 22.76 -16.42 -15.90
N ASN A 159 22.04 -15.49 -16.50
CA ASN A 159 20.58 -15.46 -16.47
C ASN A 159 19.98 -16.71 -17.14
N ASP A 160 20.43 -17.05 -18.36
CA ASP A 160 19.97 -18.25 -19.04
C ASP A 160 20.32 -19.53 -18.26
N ARG A 161 21.50 -19.56 -17.60
CA ARG A 161 21.89 -20.64 -16.71
C ARG A 161 20.97 -20.74 -15.50
N TYR A 162 20.65 -19.61 -14.85
CA TYR A 162 19.72 -19.55 -13.71
C TYR A 162 18.37 -20.14 -14.10
N ILE A 163 17.78 -19.68 -15.21
CA ILE A 163 16.48 -20.17 -15.69
C ILE A 163 16.52 -21.65 -16.01
N LYS A 164 17.61 -22.15 -16.60
CA LYS A 164 17.77 -23.59 -16.87
C LYS A 164 17.84 -24.42 -15.59
N LEU A 165 18.59 -23.96 -14.59
CA LEU A 165 18.70 -24.62 -13.29
C LEU A 165 17.36 -24.62 -12.56
N LEU A 166 16.66 -23.49 -12.56
CA LEU A 166 15.33 -23.36 -11.97
C LEU A 166 14.34 -24.34 -12.58
N LYS A 167 14.26 -24.42 -13.92
CA LYS A 167 13.37 -25.37 -14.60
C LYS A 167 13.69 -26.82 -14.27
N ALA A 168 14.98 -27.16 -14.19
CA ALA A 168 15.40 -28.51 -13.80
C ALA A 168 15.02 -28.81 -12.34
N PHE A 169 15.14 -27.81 -11.46
CA PHE A 169 14.76 -27.92 -10.05
C PHE A 169 13.24 -28.04 -9.86
N GLU A 170 12.46 -27.27 -10.61
CA GLU A 170 10.98 -27.33 -10.62
C GLU A 170 10.46 -28.70 -11.04
N ILE A 171 11.04 -29.30 -12.09
CA ILE A 171 10.68 -30.67 -12.54
C ILE A 171 10.96 -31.70 -11.44
N GLN A 172 11.99 -31.50 -10.63
CA GLN A 172 12.32 -32.38 -9.50
C GLN A 172 11.41 -32.15 -8.28
N HIS A 173 10.70 -31.02 -8.23
CA HIS A 173 9.86 -30.60 -7.10
C HIS A 173 8.48 -30.11 -7.57
N PRO A 174 7.69 -30.93 -8.29
CA PRO A 174 6.46 -30.50 -8.97
C PRO A 174 5.32 -30.06 -8.04
N ASN A 175 5.43 -30.35 -6.74
CA ASN A 175 4.39 -30.07 -5.75
C ASN A 175 4.66 -28.79 -4.94
N LEU A 176 5.78 -28.09 -5.17
CA LEU A 176 6.08 -26.86 -4.46
C LEU A 176 5.27 -25.70 -5.04
N SER A 177 4.73 -24.85 -4.16
CA SER A 177 4.20 -23.55 -4.58
C SER A 177 5.33 -22.67 -5.12
N PRO A 178 5.04 -21.61 -5.90
CA PRO A 178 6.07 -20.68 -6.37
C PRO A 178 6.95 -20.10 -5.24
N VAL A 179 6.32 -19.81 -4.09
CA VAL A 179 6.98 -19.28 -2.90
C VAL A 179 7.94 -20.32 -2.31
N ASP A 180 7.45 -21.54 -2.08
CA ASP A 180 8.27 -22.62 -1.53
C ASP A 180 9.39 -23.03 -2.49
N LEU A 181 9.11 -23.01 -3.80
CA LEU A 181 10.09 -23.26 -4.86
C LEU A 181 11.21 -22.22 -4.82
N CYS A 182 10.89 -20.93 -4.69
CA CYS A 182 11.88 -19.85 -4.59
C CYS A 182 12.79 -20.04 -3.36
N VAL A 183 12.19 -20.30 -2.20
CA VAL A 183 12.93 -20.53 -0.95
C VAL A 183 13.83 -21.77 -1.06
N ALA A 184 13.28 -22.91 -1.50
CA ALA A 184 14.04 -24.16 -1.63
C ALA A 184 15.18 -24.03 -2.65
N PHE A 185 14.92 -23.42 -3.81
CA PHE A 185 15.93 -23.16 -4.83
C PHE A 185 17.04 -22.24 -4.30
N GLY A 186 16.67 -21.16 -3.61
CA GLY A 186 17.62 -20.23 -3.00
C GLY A 186 18.48 -20.88 -1.91
N GLN A 187 17.93 -21.78 -1.11
CA GLN A 187 18.68 -22.54 -0.10
C GLN A 187 19.64 -23.57 -0.72
N GLU A 188 19.17 -24.30 -1.73
CA GLU A 188 19.94 -25.32 -2.45
C GLU A 188 21.13 -24.71 -3.20
N TYR A 189 20.87 -23.69 -4.01
CA TYR A 189 21.89 -23.09 -4.88
C TYR A 189 22.64 -21.94 -4.24
N GLN A 190 22.06 -21.24 -3.26
CA GLN A 190 22.65 -20.05 -2.61
C GLN A 190 23.05 -18.94 -3.60
N ILE A 191 22.36 -18.87 -4.74
CA ILE A 191 22.52 -17.80 -5.72
C ILE A 191 21.77 -16.57 -5.20
N LYS A 192 22.47 -15.45 -5.11
CA LYS A 192 21.94 -14.14 -4.76
C LYS A 192 21.92 -13.28 -6.01
N THR A 193 20.85 -12.51 -6.16
CA THR A 193 20.60 -11.57 -7.24
C THR A 193 20.50 -10.17 -6.68
N SER A 194 20.95 -9.18 -7.44
CA SER A 194 20.90 -7.76 -7.04
C SER A 194 20.82 -6.87 -8.28
N TYR A 195 20.13 -5.74 -8.16
CA TYR A 195 19.77 -4.83 -9.26
C TYR A 195 20.00 -3.36 -8.85
N LYS A 196 21.21 -3.07 -8.36
CA LYS A 196 21.53 -1.76 -7.78
C LYS A 196 21.38 -0.64 -8.82
N GLY A 197 20.54 0.35 -8.51
CA GLY A 197 20.33 1.54 -9.35
C GLY A 197 19.36 1.35 -10.51
N HIS A 198 18.59 0.25 -10.54
CA HIS A 198 17.57 -0.01 -11.56
C HIS A 198 16.54 1.11 -11.65
N ASP A 199 16.13 1.73 -10.55
CA ASP A 199 15.23 2.89 -10.48
C ASP A 199 15.70 4.05 -11.36
N LYS A 200 17.01 4.35 -11.33
CA LYS A 200 17.63 5.41 -12.13
C LYS A 200 17.72 5.06 -13.60
N VAL A 201 17.91 3.77 -13.90
CA VAL A 201 17.99 3.27 -15.28
C VAL A 201 16.58 3.20 -15.90
N ALA A 202 15.60 2.69 -15.14
CA ALA A 202 14.20 2.58 -15.51
C ALA A 202 13.55 3.95 -15.74
N SER A 203 14.02 5.01 -15.08
CA SER A 203 13.61 6.40 -15.33
C SER A 203 14.48 7.14 -16.35
N SER A 204 15.52 6.52 -16.92
CA SER A 204 16.39 7.18 -17.90
C SER A 204 15.73 7.33 -19.28
N ALA A 205 16.41 8.04 -20.19
CA ALA A 205 16.01 8.16 -21.59
C ALA A 205 16.02 6.80 -22.32
N ALA A 206 16.89 5.86 -21.93
CA ALA A 206 16.97 4.53 -22.54
C ALA A 206 15.68 3.70 -22.36
N TYR A 207 14.88 4.03 -21.34
CA TYR A 207 13.60 3.38 -21.04
C TYR A 207 12.39 4.25 -21.39
N SER A 208 12.59 5.41 -22.03
CA SER A 208 11.48 6.33 -22.36
C SER A 208 10.48 5.71 -23.31
N ASP A 209 10.94 5.11 -24.41
CA ASP A 209 10.07 4.44 -25.38
C ASP A 209 9.25 3.31 -24.76
N LEU A 210 9.82 2.54 -23.83
CA LEU A 210 9.08 1.51 -23.10
C LEU A 210 7.95 2.13 -22.27
N ARG A 211 8.24 3.19 -21.52
CA ARG A 211 7.24 3.89 -20.70
C ARG A 211 6.13 4.49 -21.55
N GLU A 212 6.48 5.08 -22.70
CA GLU A 212 5.50 5.64 -23.64
C GLU A 212 4.59 4.55 -24.24
N GLN A 213 5.16 3.41 -24.66
CA GLN A 213 4.36 2.29 -25.19
C GLN A 213 3.42 1.71 -24.14
N VAL A 214 3.90 1.49 -22.90
CA VAL A 214 3.05 1.04 -21.79
C VAL A 214 1.95 2.08 -21.48
N ALA A 215 2.31 3.36 -21.48
CA ALA A 215 1.36 4.44 -21.26
C ALA A 215 0.29 4.51 -22.36
N ASP A 216 0.66 4.27 -23.63
CA ASP A 216 -0.27 4.21 -24.76
C ASP A 216 -1.26 3.05 -24.60
N ILE A 217 -0.78 1.85 -24.25
CA ILE A 217 -1.65 0.68 -23.99
C ILE A 217 -2.61 0.97 -22.83
N CYS A 218 -2.12 1.62 -21.78
CA CYS A 218 -2.93 2.04 -20.63
C CYS A 218 -3.79 3.28 -20.91
N ARG A 219 -3.68 3.90 -22.09
CA ARG A 219 -4.40 5.12 -22.50
C ARG A 219 -4.19 6.29 -21.54
N LEU A 220 -2.96 6.45 -21.03
CA LEU A 220 -2.62 7.51 -20.09
C LEU A 220 -2.63 8.89 -20.76
N THR A 221 -3.19 9.87 -20.04
CA THR A 221 -3.09 11.28 -20.44
C THR A 221 -1.66 11.79 -20.32
N THR A 222 -1.35 12.96 -20.89
CA THR A 222 -0.03 13.59 -20.72
C THR A 222 0.33 13.77 -19.25
N ARG A 223 -0.62 14.21 -18.44
CA ARG A 223 -0.44 14.35 -16.98
C ARG A 223 -0.09 13.01 -16.33
N ASP A 224 -0.81 11.95 -16.66
CA ASP A 224 -0.59 10.62 -16.08
C ASP A 224 0.76 10.02 -16.50
N ARG A 225 1.25 10.35 -17.71
CA ARG A 225 2.60 9.94 -18.15
C ARG A 225 3.70 10.60 -17.32
N GLU A 226 3.54 11.89 -17.03
CA GLU A 226 4.49 12.60 -16.19
C GLU A 226 4.44 12.08 -14.74
N MET A 227 3.24 11.78 -14.23
CA MET A 227 3.06 11.12 -12.93
C MET A 227 3.74 9.75 -12.91
N LEU A 228 3.48 8.90 -13.90
CA LEU A 228 4.11 7.58 -14.05
C LEU A 228 5.64 7.70 -14.01
N TYR A 229 6.22 8.67 -14.72
CA TYR A 229 7.66 8.91 -14.69
C TYR A 229 8.18 9.20 -13.28
N LEU A 230 7.47 10.04 -12.50
CA LEU A 230 7.85 10.33 -11.12
C LEU A 230 7.73 9.11 -10.21
N LEU A 231 6.65 8.33 -10.35
CA LEU A 231 6.46 7.09 -9.58
C LEU A 231 7.62 6.12 -9.82
N VAL A 232 7.96 5.85 -11.09
CA VAL A 232 9.09 4.98 -11.45
C VAL A 232 10.41 5.51 -10.88
N LYS A 233 10.63 6.83 -10.95
CA LYS A 233 11.87 7.44 -10.51
C LYS A 233 12.06 7.40 -8.99
N GLU A 234 10.98 7.55 -8.22
CA GLU A 234 11.04 7.77 -6.77
C GLU A 234 10.64 6.55 -5.92
N HIS A 235 10.13 5.45 -6.52
CA HIS A 235 9.64 4.29 -5.75
C HIS A 235 10.66 3.69 -4.75
N ILE A 236 11.95 3.61 -5.10
CA ILE A 236 12.99 3.15 -4.16
C ILE A 236 13.27 4.16 -3.05
N ASN A 237 13.15 5.46 -3.33
CA ASN A 237 13.33 6.50 -2.31
C ASN A 237 12.19 6.42 -1.28
N GLU A 238 10.96 6.16 -1.71
CA GLU A 238 9.80 5.95 -0.83
C GLU A 238 10.05 4.81 0.16
N ILE A 239 10.42 3.64 -0.36
CA ILE A 239 10.76 2.47 0.46
C ILE A 239 11.89 2.81 1.42
N SER A 240 12.96 3.44 0.92
CA SER A 240 14.12 3.78 1.75
C SER A 240 13.80 4.81 2.83
N TYR A 241 12.92 5.77 2.57
CA TYR A 241 12.58 6.83 3.51
C TYR A 241 11.71 6.32 4.65
N PHE A 242 10.79 5.40 4.38
CA PHE A 242 9.77 5.00 5.35
C PHE A 242 9.91 3.56 5.88
N SER A 243 10.89 2.78 5.40
CA SER A 243 11.09 1.38 5.86
C SER A 243 11.29 1.22 7.37
N LYS A 244 11.95 2.19 8.03
CA LYS A 244 12.33 2.06 9.45
C LYS A 244 11.39 2.77 10.42
N LYS A 245 10.93 3.97 10.07
CA LYS A 245 10.13 4.84 10.94
C LYS A 245 9.42 5.93 10.14
N PRO A 246 8.38 6.57 10.71
CA PRO A 246 7.84 7.81 10.15
C PRO A 246 8.87 8.93 10.12
N ASP A 247 8.87 9.73 9.05
CA ASP A 247 9.77 10.86 8.81
C ASP A 247 9.06 12.00 8.03
N GLY A 248 8.50 12.97 8.76
CA GLY A 248 7.84 14.13 8.15
C GLY A 248 8.76 15.05 7.36
N VAL A 249 10.09 15.02 7.57
CA VAL A 249 11.05 15.80 6.77
C VAL A 249 11.17 15.17 5.39
N ARG A 250 11.28 13.83 5.32
CA ARG A 250 11.32 13.11 4.04
C ARG A 250 10.02 13.22 3.26
N TYR A 251 8.88 13.23 3.96
CA TYR A 251 7.59 13.52 3.33
C TYR A 251 7.57 14.90 2.63
N LYS A 252 8.07 15.96 3.29
CA LYS A 252 8.21 17.29 2.68
C LYS A 252 9.16 17.34 1.50
N VAL A 253 10.20 16.50 1.49
CA VAL A 253 11.09 16.39 0.33
C VAL A 253 10.32 15.87 -0.88
N MET A 254 9.46 14.87 -0.69
CA MET A 254 8.61 14.35 -1.76
C MET A 254 7.56 15.38 -2.23
N GLU A 255 6.92 16.12 -1.30
CA GLU A 255 6.07 17.27 -1.64
C GLU A 255 6.81 18.28 -2.54
N ALA A 256 8.05 18.63 -2.18
CA ALA A 256 8.87 19.57 -2.95
C ALA A 256 9.29 19.01 -4.32
N ILE A 257 9.50 17.69 -4.45
CA ILE A 257 9.80 17.04 -5.74
C ILE A 257 8.60 17.17 -6.68
N ALA A 258 7.39 16.88 -6.19
CA ALA A 258 6.16 17.01 -6.97
C ALA A 258 5.91 18.46 -7.41
N GLN A 259 6.06 19.42 -6.49
CA GLN A 259 5.91 20.85 -6.78
C GLN A 259 6.95 21.34 -7.80
N LYS A 260 8.21 20.89 -7.69
CA LYS A 260 9.26 21.23 -8.65
C LYS A 260 8.98 20.67 -10.04
N ALA A 261 8.28 19.55 -10.13
CA ALA A 261 7.79 18.99 -11.39
C ALA A 261 6.55 19.71 -11.94
N GLY A 262 6.02 20.72 -11.24
CA GLY A 262 4.84 21.49 -11.67
C GLY A 262 3.51 20.77 -11.43
N MET A 263 3.49 19.77 -10.54
CA MET A 263 2.30 18.96 -10.25
C MET A 263 1.67 19.31 -8.90
N ASP A 264 0.39 18.96 -8.75
CA ASP A 264 -0.25 18.93 -7.43
C ASP A 264 0.44 17.87 -6.56
N SER A 265 1.04 18.32 -5.46
CA SER A 265 1.77 17.42 -4.56
C SER A 265 0.88 16.41 -3.87
N GLY A 266 -0.39 16.75 -3.61
CA GLY A 266 -1.36 15.82 -3.01
C GLY A 266 -1.59 14.63 -3.93
N ASP A 267 -1.95 14.89 -5.19
CA ASP A 267 -2.23 13.85 -6.17
C ASP A 267 -1.02 12.96 -6.45
N VAL A 268 0.18 13.54 -6.51
CA VAL A 268 1.43 12.76 -6.68
C VAL A 268 1.68 11.88 -5.45
N LEU A 269 1.55 12.42 -4.23
CA LEU A 269 1.82 11.67 -3.00
C LEU A 269 0.81 10.56 -2.75
N ASP A 270 -0.45 10.75 -3.17
CA ASP A 270 -1.47 9.70 -3.16
C ASP A 270 -1.08 8.54 -4.07
N LEU A 271 -0.68 8.85 -5.30
CA LEU A 271 -0.21 7.83 -6.24
C LEU A 271 1.07 7.15 -5.76
N GLN A 272 2.00 7.89 -5.13
CA GLN A 272 3.21 7.34 -4.53
C GLN A 272 2.87 6.38 -3.37
N LEU A 273 1.92 6.75 -2.50
CA LEU A 273 1.46 5.85 -1.44
C LEU A 273 0.79 4.59 -2.02
N ALA A 274 0.00 4.73 -3.08
CA ALA A 274 -0.63 3.62 -3.79
C ALA A 274 0.40 2.71 -4.46
N SER A 275 1.41 3.25 -5.14
CA SER A 275 2.50 2.47 -5.74
C SER A 275 3.33 1.77 -4.67
N LEU A 276 3.63 2.44 -3.55
CA LEU A 276 4.35 1.88 -2.42
C LEU A 276 3.59 0.71 -1.79
N PHE A 277 2.27 0.83 -1.62
CA PHE A 277 1.44 -0.27 -1.15
C PHE A 277 1.48 -1.45 -2.13
N LEU A 278 1.33 -1.19 -3.43
CA LEU A 278 1.36 -2.23 -4.46
C LEU A 278 2.72 -2.94 -4.52
N ASP A 279 3.83 -2.21 -4.58
CA ASP A 279 5.19 -2.76 -4.71
C ASP A 279 5.67 -3.43 -3.41
N ALA A 280 5.72 -2.68 -2.31
CA ALA A 280 6.41 -3.12 -1.10
C ALA A 280 5.54 -3.99 -0.19
N ALA A 281 4.25 -3.68 -0.05
CA ALA A 281 3.38 -4.40 0.89
C ALA A 281 2.77 -5.67 0.26
N VAL A 282 2.20 -5.59 -0.95
CA VAL A 282 1.53 -6.74 -1.58
C VAL A 282 2.39 -7.47 -2.60
N GLY A 283 3.17 -6.73 -3.41
CA GLY A 283 4.02 -7.27 -4.47
C GLY A 283 5.23 -8.04 -3.94
N SER A 284 5.93 -7.45 -2.97
CA SER A 284 7.15 -7.99 -2.38
C SER A 284 6.88 -8.91 -1.19
N LEU A 285 7.68 -9.97 -1.05
CA LEU A 285 7.66 -10.86 0.10
C LEU A 285 9.08 -11.21 0.52
N ALA A 286 9.58 -10.69 1.64
CA ALA A 286 10.91 -11.09 2.11
C ALA A 286 10.86 -12.45 2.81
N TYR A 287 11.92 -13.25 2.71
CA TYR A 287 12.12 -14.46 3.51
C TYR A 287 13.44 -14.40 4.26
N HIS A 288 13.37 -14.49 5.58
CA HIS A 288 14.53 -14.59 6.46
C HIS A 288 14.20 -15.42 7.70
N ASP A 289 15.18 -16.14 8.23
CA ASP A 289 15.07 -16.91 9.48
C ASP A 289 13.87 -17.87 9.56
N GLY A 290 13.46 -18.46 8.43
CA GLY A 290 12.33 -19.39 8.38
C GLY A 290 10.96 -18.73 8.23
N GLY A 291 10.88 -17.40 8.27
CA GLY A 291 9.64 -16.62 8.16
C GLY A 291 9.55 -15.80 6.89
N PHE A 292 8.31 -15.45 6.53
CA PHE A 292 7.99 -14.50 5.47
C PHE A 292 7.62 -13.15 6.08
N ASP A 293 8.06 -12.04 5.51
CA ASP A 293 7.83 -10.68 6.00
C ASP A 293 7.34 -9.78 4.86
N PRO A 294 6.03 -9.48 4.78
CA PRO A 294 5.52 -8.45 3.90
C PRO A 294 5.70 -7.06 4.55
N ASP A 295 6.23 -6.08 3.81
CA ASP A 295 6.55 -4.77 4.36
C ASP A 295 5.32 -3.84 4.41
N VAL A 296 4.35 -4.15 5.26
CA VAL A 296 3.18 -3.28 5.50
C VAL A 296 3.57 -1.99 6.23
N LYS A 297 4.63 -2.05 7.05
CA LYS A 297 5.05 -0.95 7.92
C LYS A 297 5.49 0.27 7.13
N VAL A 298 6.08 0.08 5.95
CA VAL A 298 6.49 1.20 5.09
C VAL A 298 5.31 2.11 4.71
N VAL A 299 4.13 1.54 4.45
CA VAL A 299 2.90 2.27 4.12
C VAL A 299 2.38 3.03 5.34
N ILE A 300 2.31 2.36 6.50
CA ILE A 300 1.90 2.97 7.76
C ILE A 300 2.85 4.12 8.14
N ASN A 301 4.15 3.93 7.94
CA ASN A 301 5.16 4.94 8.23
C ASN A 301 5.01 6.15 7.30
N MET A 302 4.73 5.96 6.01
CA MET A 302 4.47 7.07 5.09
C MET A 302 3.21 7.86 5.50
N LEU A 303 2.12 7.18 5.87
CA LEU A 303 0.89 7.82 6.38
C LEU A 303 1.16 8.64 7.66
N LYS A 304 1.88 8.07 8.63
CA LYS A 304 2.28 8.79 9.86
C LYS A 304 3.23 9.95 9.55
N SER A 305 4.03 9.85 8.49
CA SER A 305 4.93 10.93 8.05
C SER A 305 4.16 12.13 7.52
N GLU A 306 3.05 11.90 6.82
CA GLU A 306 2.12 12.97 6.41
C GLU A 306 1.63 13.75 7.64
N GLU A 307 1.17 13.06 8.69
CA GLU A 307 0.71 13.69 9.93
C GLU A 307 1.82 14.55 10.56
N LEU A 308 3.03 14.01 10.66
CA LEU A 308 4.20 14.71 11.22
C LEU A 308 4.66 15.90 10.39
N SER A 309 4.47 15.86 9.08
CA SER A 309 4.86 16.96 8.18
C SER A 309 4.00 18.21 8.38
N GLY A 310 2.76 18.04 8.89
CA GLY A 310 1.77 19.10 8.97
C GLY A 310 1.23 19.51 7.60
N SER A 311 1.20 18.60 6.62
CA SER A 311 0.73 18.84 5.25
C SER A 311 -0.67 19.47 5.23
N LEU A 312 -0.90 20.39 4.28
CA LEU A 312 -2.20 21.03 4.06
C LEU A 312 -3.30 19.99 3.78
N LYS A 313 -2.92 18.88 3.15
CA LYS A 313 -3.81 17.75 2.88
C LYS A 313 -4.36 17.13 4.17
N ASN A 314 -3.47 16.79 5.10
CA ASN A 314 -3.87 16.29 6.41
C ASN A 314 -4.74 17.32 7.16
N GLN A 315 -4.39 18.61 7.10
CA GLN A 315 -5.22 19.67 7.71
C GLN A 315 -6.63 19.71 7.11
N ALA A 316 -6.76 19.62 5.79
CA ALA A 316 -8.05 19.56 5.10
C ALA A 316 -8.83 18.28 5.43
N ARG A 317 -8.14 17.13 5.60
CA ARG A 317 -8.74 15.86 6.04
C ARG A 317 -9.27 15.98 7.47
N GLN A 318 -8.48 16.52 8.39
CA GLN A 318 -8.89 16.76 9.78
C GLN A 318 -10.07 17.74 9.85
N SER A 319 -10.05 18.83 9.08
CA SER A 319 -11.15 19.78 9.01
C SER A 319 -12.46 19.13 8.51
N ARG A 320 -12.39 18.30 7.46
CA ARG A 320 -13.55 17.52 6.97
C ARG A 320 -14.07 16.55 8.04
N LEU A 321 -13.19 15.92 8.80
CA LEU A 321 -13.56 15.02 9.88
C LEU A 321 -14.24 15.74 11.05
N GLU A 322 -13.69 16.88 11.44
CA GLU A 322 -14.28 17.75 12.46
C GLU A 322 -15.66 18.25 12.01
N ASP A 323 -15.80 18.65 10.74
CA ASP A 323 -17.07 19.07 10.16
C ASP A 323 -18.10 17.93 10.15
N LYS A 324 -17.70 16.72 9.77
CA LYS A 324 -18.57 15.53 9.79
C LYS A 324 -18.99 15.17 11.21
N LYS A 325 -18.06 15.21 12.18
CA LYS A 325 -18.34 15.01 13.61
C LYS A 325 -19.31 16.08 14.13
N ARG A 326 -19.07 17.36 13.78
CA ARG A 326 -19.95 18.49 14.15
C ARG A 326 -21.35 18.33 13.57
N LYS A 327 -21.48 18.00 12.27
CA LYS A 327 -22.77 17.75 11.61
C LYS A 327 -23.50 16.56 12.23
N THR A 328 -22.79 15.47 12.51
CA THR A 328 -23.37 14.27 13.15
C THR A 328 -23.86 14.58 14.56
N PHE A 329 -23.05 15.29 15.35
CA PHE A 329 -23.42 15.72 16.70
C PHE A 329 -24.65 16.65 16.68
N LYS A 330 -24.65 17.65 15.79
CA LYS A 330 -25.81 18.55 15.60
C LYS A 330 -27.08 17.78 15.24
N SER A 331 -26.99 16.84 14.30
CA SER A 331 -28.11 15.96 13.93
C SER A 331 -28.62 15.11 15.10
N VAL A 332 -27.71 14.63 15.97
CA VAL A 332 -28.12 13.91 17.20
C VAL A 332 -28.89 14.83 18.15
N LEU A 333 -28.41 16.06 18.38
CA LEU A 333 -29.10 17.04 19.22
C LEU A 333 -30.50 17.35 18.67
N GLU A 334 -30.61 17.68 17.39
CA GLU A 334 -31.88 17.97 16.71
C GLU A 334 -32.86 16.79 16.81
N SER A 335 -32.40 15.55 16.57
CA SER A 335 -33.25 14.35 16.66
C SER A 335 -33.80 14.05 18.07
N CYS A 336 -33.24 14.70 19.09
CA CYS A 336 -33.64 14.58 20.48
C CYS A 336 -34.44 15.78 20.99
N GLY A 337 -34.79 16.75 20.13
CA GLY A 337 -35.43 18.00 20.56
C GLY A 337 -34.48 18.90 21.36
N LEU A 338 -33.18 18.80 21.05
CA LEU A 338 -32.13 19.69 21.54
C LEU A 338 -31.59 20.58 20.41
N GLY A 339 -32.40 20.82 19.36
CA GLY A 339 -32.10 21.87 18.40
C GLY A 339 -32.05 23.22 19.09
N SER A 340 -31.34 24.19 18.51
CA SER A 340 -31.21 25.51 19.12
C SER A 340 -32.56 26.19 19.36
N GLU A 341 -33.54 25.97 18.48
CA GLU A 341 -34.89 26.52 18.65
C GLU A 341 -35.67 25.77 19.73
N ASP A 342 -35.64 24.43 19.72
CA ASP A 342 -36.32 23.57 20.69
C ASP A 342 -35.89 23.89 22.14
N ILE A 343 -34.57 24.06 22.36
CA ILE A 343 -34.01 24.38 23.68
C ILE A 343 -34.60 25.68 24.21
N PHE A 344 -34.65 26.73 23.38
CA PHE A 344 -35.13 28.04 23.82
C PHE A 344 -36.65 28.11 23.92
N GLU A 345 -37.38 27.28 23.17
CA GLU A 345 -38.81 27.09 23.33
C GLU A 345 -39.14 26.43 24.68
N ILE A 346 -38.47 25.32 25.01
CA ILE A 346 -38.67 24.59 26.28
C ILE A 346 -38.31 25.46 27.48
N LEU A 347 -37.20 26.19 27.39
CA LEU A 347 -36.71 27.04 28.48
C LEU A 347 -37.35 28.43 28.51
N LYS A 348 -38.15 28.78 27.49
CA LYS A 348 -38.74 30.12 27.31
C LYS A 348 -37.72 31.25 27.44
N THR A 349 -36.50 31.02 26.94
CA THR A 349 -35.38 31.96 27.11
C THR A 349 -35.47 33.09 26.08
N PRO A 350 -35.46 34.38 26.48
CA PRO A 350 -35.45 35.50 25.53
C PRO A 350 -34.17 35.53 24.69
N PHE A 351 -34.20 36.22 23.54
CA PHE A 351 -33.02 36.42 22.71
C PHE A 351 -31.96 37.24 23.46
N GLY A 352 -30.69 36.77 23.46
CA GLY A 352 -29.58 37.46 24.13
C GLY A 352 -28.37 36.54 24.40
N ALA A 353 -27.30 37.11 24.98
CA ALA A 353 -26.01 36.42 25.20
C ALA A 353 -26.12 35.11 26.01
N LYS A 354 -27.09 35.01 26.92
CA LYS A 354 -27.37 33.79 27.71
C LYS A 354 -27.67 32.56 26.87
N ARG A 355 -28.17 32.74 25.65
CA ARG A 355 -28.49 31.63 24.73
C ARG A 355 -27.25 30.83 24.35
N ALA A 356 -26.13 31.50 24.08
CA ALA A 356 -24.88 30.82 23.74
C ALA A 356 -24.33 30.00 24.92
N GLU A 357 -24.42 30.53 26.14
CA GLU A 357 -24.00 29.82 27.36
C GLU A 357 -24.86 28.58 27.63
N ILE A 358 -26.17 28.68 27.42
CA ILE A 358 -27.10 27.55 27.59
C ILE A 358 -26.79 26.45 26.57
N LEU A 359 -26.57 26.80 25.30
CA LEU A 359 -26.20 25.83 24.27
C LEU A 359 -24.90 25.12 24.63
N ALA A 360 -23.85 25.86 25.02
CA ALA A 360 -22.58 25.28 25.43
C ALA A 360 -22.76 24.29 26.59
N LYS A 361 -23.53 24.65 27.62
CA LYS A 361 -23.82 23.76 28.76
C LYS A 361 -24.60 22.51 28.37
N VAL A 362 -25.54 22.61 27.43
CA VAL A 362 -26.28 21.45 26.91
C VAL A 362 -25.37 20.55 26.08
N GLU A 363 -24.52 21.14 25.22
CA GLU A 363 -23.54 20.38 24.44
C GLU A 363 -22.54 19.64 25.34
N ASP A 364 -21.99 20.32 26.35
CA ASP A 364 -21.07 19.74 27.34
C ASP A 364 -21.78 18.63 28.12
N ALA A 365 -23.02 18.86 28.55
CA ALA A 365 -23.82 17.83 29.18
C ALA A 365 -23.99 16.61 28.27
N VAL A 366 -24.18 16.75 26.96
CA VAL A 366 -24.30 15.58 26.06
C VAL A 366 -22.96 14.88 25.82
N ARG A 367 -21.85 15.63 25.76
CA ARG A 367 -20.51 15.10 25.47
C ARG A 367 -19.86 14.41 26.67
N TYR A 368 -20.10 14.93 27.87
CA TYR A 368 -19.41 14.54 29.10
C TYR A 368 -20.44 14.00 30.11
N PRO A 369 -20.54 12.67 30.30
CA PRO A 369 -21.51 12.06 31.22
C PRO A 369 -21.45 12.60 32.66
N GLU A 370 -20.24 12.93 33.11
CA GLU A 370 -19.89 13.51 34.41
C GLU A 370 -20.29 14.98 34.56
N PHE A 371 -20.64 15.67 33.48
CA PHE A 371 -21.06 17.06 33.54
C PHE A 371 -22.46 17.15 34.16
N ALA A 372 -22.51 17.74 35.35
CA ALA A 372 -23.74 17.99 36.09
C ALA A 372 -24.39 19.30 35.63
N LEU A 373 -25.70 19.26 35.41
CA LEU A 373 -26.49 20.46 35.17
C LEU A 373 -26.92 21.04 36.51
N ASP A 374 -26.09 21.94 37.03
CA ASP A 374 -26.32 22.59 38.33
C ASP A 374 -27.40 23.68 38.26
N ASN A 375 -27.86 24.03 37.05
CA ASN A 375 -28.94 24.99 36.84
C ASN A 375 -30.31 24.27 36.89
N PRO A 376 -31.19 24.58 37.86
CA PRO A 376 -32.52 23.99 37.97
C PRO A 376 -33.39 24.16 36.71
N GLU A 377 -33.21 25.24 35.96
CA GLU A 377 -33.96 25.45 34.70
C GLU A 377 -33.53 24.48 33.60
N LEU A 378 -32.23 24.12 33.55
CA LEU A 378 -31.70 23.19 32.57
C LEU A 378 -32.05 21.73 32.87
N GLN A 379 -32.45 21.41 34.11
CA GLN A 379 -32.93 20.07 34.45
C GLN A 379 -34.18 19.66 33.67
N LYS A 380 -34.94 20.63 33.13
CA LYS A 380 -36.07 20.37 32.22
C LYS A 380 -35.66 19.65 30.93
N LEU A 381 -34.40 19.80 30.52
CA LEU A 381 -33.84 19.16 29.32
C LEU A 381 -33.20 17.80 29.62
N TYR A 382 -33.17 17.37 30.88
CA TYR A 382 -32.45 16.17 31.30
C TYR A 382 -32.89 14.89 30.54
N PRO A 383 -34.20 14.63 30.31
CA PRO A 383 -34.62 13.45 29.53
C PRO A 383 -34.06 13.45 28.10
N GLN A 384 -34.11 14.59 27.42
CA GLN A 384 -33.59 14.77 26.06
C GLN A 384 -32.07 14.63 26.03
N ILE A 385 -31.37 15.15 27.04
CA ILE A 385 -29.93 15.04 27.19
C ILE A 385 -29.50 13.59 27.39
N GLN A 386 -30.20 12.80 28.22
CA GLN A 386 -29.90 11.38 28.37
C GLN A 386 -30.12 10.59 27.07
N LYS A 387 -31.20 10.91 26.34
CA LYS A 387 -31.46 10.30 25.02
C LYS A 387 -30.36 10.66 24.01
N ALA A 388 -29.95 11.92 23.95
CA ALA A 388 -28.89 12.39 23.07
C ALA A 388 -27.53 11.80 23.45
N ARG A 389 -27.21 11.66 24.75
CA ARG A 389 -26.00 10.98 25.25
C ARG A 389 -25.93 9.55 24.72
N LEU A 390 -27.00 8.78 24.88
CA LEU A 390 -27.05 7.39 24.44
C LEU A 390 -26.88 7.27 22.92
N LEU A 391 -27.57 8.12 22.16
CA LEU A 391 -27.47 8.17 20.69
C LEU A 391 -26.08 8.61 20.21
N TYR A 392 -25.46 9.56 20.90
CA TYR A 392 -24.11 10.02 20.57
C TYR A 392 -23.06 8.95 20.87
N GLN A 393 -23.17 8.26 22.00
CA GLN A 393 -22.28 7.16 22.37
C GLN A 393 -22.39 5.96 21.43
N THR A 394 -23.60 5.65 20.96
CA THR A 394 -23.83 4.57 19.98
C THR A 394 -23.30 4.91 18.59
N LYS A 395 -23.33 6.19 18.17
CA LYS A 395 -22.73 6.64 16.90
C LYS A 395 -21.22 6.91 16.96
N LYS A 396 -20.61 6.93 18.15
CA LYS A 396 -19.16 7.11 18.36
C LYS A 396 -18.39 5.78 18.28
N ARG A 397 -19.08 4.65 18.48
CA ARG A 397 -18.57 3.29 18.21
C ARG A 397 -18.72 2.98 16.73
#